data_AF-A0A5N6L9J8-F1
#
_entry.id   AF-A0A5N6L9J8-F1
#
_cell.length_a   1.000
_cell.length_b   1.000
_cell.length_c   1.000
_cell.angle_alpha   90.00
_cell.angle_beta   90.00
_cell.angle_gamma   90.00
#
_symmetry.space_group_name_H-M   'P 1'
#
loop_
_entity.id
_entity.type
_entity.pdbx_description
1 polymer ?
#
loop_
_entity_poly.entity_id
_entity_poly.type
_entity_poly.pdbx_seq_one_letter_code
_entity_poly.pdbx_strand_id
1 'polypeptide(L)'
;MSDSAFSLIARAPEDPILGVTVAYNKDSDPSKLNLGVGAYRTEEGKPLVLNVVRQAEQKLVNDPSRVKEYLPIVGLADFNKCSAKLIFGADSPAIQENRVATVQCLSGTGSLRVGGEFLARHYYEKTVYIPSPTWGNHPKIFTLAGLSVKTYRYYDPATRGLDFQGLLEDLGNAPTGAIVLLHACAHNPTGVDPTLDQWEQIRKLMRSKGLLPFFDSAYQGFASGSLDADAQSVRLFVADGGECFAAQSYAKNMGLYAERVGALSIVCKTADVASRVESQLKLVIRPMYSNPPLHGASIVATILKDSNLYHEWTIELKAMADRIISMRKQLLEALLAKGTPGDWTHIIKQIGMFTFTGLNAEQVAFMTREYHIYMTSDGRISMAGLSSKTVPHLANAMHAAVTQKGKAGAFLGYPFGVKGYKIYDMERKKIIVSRDVKFFEDRFPFSKQKENEIWAHQGTNEERDSNGDFDIESDVDLTQPINKEFNSQSHSEPNEAMQDDLGQAQEYGNEINDEIPQTDAEITTPQRVPRAKSQPQKYKDYQVKLPPSVDHAHSIPNQAPDPISNQTASTDFLSAEHRDHHHQHITVRS
;
A
#
# COMPACT_ATOMS: atom_id res chain seq x y z
N MET A 1 -10.19 -10.33 -45.26
CA MET A 1 -9.44 -10.95 -44.15
C MET A 1 -8.65 -9.82 -43.51
N SER A 2 -8.59 -9.71 -42.18
CA SER A 2 -7.76 -8.65 -41.58
C SER A 2 -6.29 -8.86 -41.96
N ASP A 3 -5.60 -7.81 -42.41
CA ASP A 3 -4.22 -7.88 -42.95
C ASP A 3 -3.13 -8.25 -41.92
N SER A 4 -3.52 -8.56 -40.68
CA SER A 4 -2.60 -8.98 -39.62
C SER A 4 -3.07 -10.29 -38.98
N ALA A 5 -2.12 -11.21 -38.80
CA ALA A 5 -2.29 -12.43 -38.03
C ALA A 5 -2.63 -12.18 -36.54
N PHE A 6 -2.49 -10.93 -36.06
CA PHE A 6 -2.69 -10.55 -34.67
C PHE A 6 -3.88 -9.62 -34.44
N SER A 7 -4.74 -9.41 -35.45
CA SER A 7 -5.86 -8.47 -35.39
C SER A 7 -6.88 -8.76 -34.28
N LEU A 8 -6.98 -10.01 -33.83
CA LEU A 8 -7.91 -10.46 -32.79
C LEU A 8 -7.27 -10.52 -31.38
N ILE A 9 -5.98 -10.17 -31.24
CA ILE A 9 -5.34 -10.17 -29.92
C ILE A 9 -5.90 -9.03 -29.09
N ALA A 10 -6.59 -9.38 -28.00
CA ALA A 10 -7.09 -8.41 -27.04
C ALA A 10 -5.93 -7.74 -26.28
N ARG A 11 -6.07 -6.44 -26.02
CA ARG A 11 -5.14 -5.70 -25.16
C ARG A 11 -5.18 -6.29 -23.75
N ALA A 12 -4.01 -6.66 -23.22
CA ALA A 12 -3.91 -7.15 -21.85
C ALA A 12 -4.30 -6.05 -20.83
N PRO A 13 -4.93 -6.41 -19.70
CA PRO A 13 -5.21 -5.47 -18.63
C PRO A 13 -3.89 -4.95 -18.00
N GLU A 14 -3.92 -3.73 -17.47
CA GLU A 14 -2.77 -3.17 -16.75
C GLU A 14 -2.53 -3.93 -15.44
N ASP A 15 -1.26 -4.10 -15.05
CA ASP A 15 -0.93 -4.69 -13.75
C ASP A 15 -1.30 -3.70 -12.62
N PRO A 16 -2.05 -4.13 -11.59
CA PRO A 16 -2.51 -3.24 -10.53
C PRO A 16 -1.40 -2.49 -9.77
N ILE A 17 -0.17 -3.02 -9.73
CA ILE A 17 0.96 -2.36 -9.07
C ILE A 17 1.67 -1.42 -10.05
N LEU A 18 1.86 -1.84 -11.31
CA LEU A 18 2.50 -1.00 -12.32
C LEU A 18 1.63 0.21 -12.69
N GLY A 19 0.31 0.03 -12.77
CA GLY A 19 -0.65 1.11 -13.04
C GLY A 19 -0.55 2.26 -12.03
N VAL A 20 -0.33 1.94 -10.75
CA VAL A 20 -0.10 2.94 -9.67
C VAL A 20 1.14 3.78 -9.96
N THR A 21 2.23 3.16 -10.42
CA THR A 21 3.47 3.88 -10.76
C THR A 21 3.31 4.73 -12.01
N VAL A 22 2.58 4.24 -13.02
CA VAL A 22 2.27 5.01 -14.22
C VAL A 22 1.45 6.24 -13.89
N ALA A 23 0.42 6.11 -13.04
CA ALA A 23 -0.40 7.23 -12.61
C ALA A 23 0.43 8.26 -11.80
N TYR A 24 1.23 7.79 -10.83
CA TYR A 24 2.16 8.64 -10.07
C TYR A 24 3.14 9.41 -10.98
N ASN A 25 3.68 8.79 -12.02
CA ASN A 25 4.61 9.44 -12.93
C ASN A 25 3.95 10.52 -13.81
N LYS A 26 2.66 10.36 -14.11
CA LYS A 26 1.88 11.35 -14.88
C LYS A 26 1.45 12.56 -14.06
N ASP A 27 1.34 12.40 -12.74
CA ASP A 27 0.99 13.49 -11.83
C ASP A 27 2.13 14.52 -11.73
N SER A 28 1.83 15.80 -11.89
CA SER A 28 2.80 16.89 -11.78
C SER A 28 2.80 17.55 -10.40
N ASP A 29 1.89 17.17 -9.50
CA ASP A 29 1.80 17.78 -8.17
C ASP A 29 3.08 17.51 -7.36
N PRO A 30 3.70 18.53 -6.73
CA PRO A 30 4.94 18.37 -5.99
C PRO A 30 4.78 17.60 -4.67
N SER A 31 3.55 17.45 -4.16
CA SER A 31 3.24 16.71 -2.93
C SER A 31 2.97 15.21 -3.18
N LYS A 32 2.98 14.77 -4.44
CA LYS A 32 2.67 13.39 -4.81
C LYS A 32 3.56 12.38 -4.09
N LEU A 33 2.95 11.27 -3.67
CA LEU A 33 3.62 10.23 -2.89
C LEU A 33 3.31 8.84 -3.46
N ASN A 34 4.36 8.07 -3.76
CA ASN A 34 4.21 6.70 -4.26
C ASN A 34 4.41 5.67 -3.13
N LEU A 35 3.31 5.05 -2.72
CA LEU A 35 3.28 3.95 -1.74
C LEU A 35 2.88 2.61 -2.38
N GLY A 36 2.77 2.55 -3.71
CA GLY A 36 2.49 1.31 -4.44
C GLY A 36 3.74 0.45 -4.71
N VAL A 37 4.92 1.07 -4.79
CA VAL A 37 6.15 0.38 -5.21
C VAL A 37 6.74 -0.48 -4.10
N GLY A 38 6.97 -1.76 -4.40
CA GLY A 38 7.59 -2.74 -3.52
C GLY A 38 9.12 -2.75 -3.56
N ALA A 39 9.76 -1.58 -3.45
CA ALA A 39 11.19 -1.44 -3.41
C ALA A 39 11.63 -0.37 -2.41
N TYR A 40 12.75 -0.61 -1.74
CA TYR A 40 13.28 0.28 -0.71
C TYR A 40 13.71 1.64 -1.28
N ARG A 41 13.50 2.70 -0.50
CA ARG A 41 13.91 4.06 -0.80
C ARG A 41 14.66 4.69 0.37
N THR A 42 15.53 5.64 0.05
CA THR A 42 16.18 6.54 1.03
C THR A 42 15.17 7.52 1.63
N GLU A 43 15.61 8.32 2.59
CA GLU A 43 14.79 9.38 3.20
C GLU A 43 14.31 10.43 2.19
N GLU A 44 15.08 10.64 1.11
CA GLU A 44 14.76 11.50 -0.02
C GLU A 44 13.87 10.82 -1.06
N GLY A 45 13.41 9.59 -0.81
CA GLY A 45 12.58 8.83 -1.75
C GLY A 45 13.33 8.27 -2.96
N LYS A 46 14.67 8.22 -2.93
CA LYS A 46 15.50 7.71 -4.05
C LYS A 46 15.78 6.21 -3.92
N PRO A 47 16.00 5.47 -5.02
CA PRO A 47 16.51 4.11 -4.97
C PRO A 47 17.85 4.05 -4.21
N LEU A 48 18.04 3.00 -3.40
CA LEU A 48 19.30 2.74 -2.69
C LEU A 48 20.02 1.56 -3.33
N VAL A 49 21.28 1.77 -3.70
CA VAL A 49 22.26 0.68 -3.88
C VAL A 49 23.10 0.63 -2.61
N LEU A 50 23.25 -0.57 -2.06
CA LEU A 50 24.02 -0.84 -0.83
C LEU A 50 25.52 -0.62 -1.07
N ASN A 51 26.27 -0.08 -0.10
CA ASN A 51 27.70 0.12 -0.31
C ASN A 51 28.44 -1.21 -0.40
N VAL A 52 28.01 -2.21 0.36
CA VAL A 52 28.58 -3.56 0.26
C VAL A 52 28.41 -4.16 -1.14
N VAL A 53 27.29 -3.85 -1.82
CA VAL A 53 27.05 -4.25 -3.22
C VAL A 53 28.01 -3.53 -4.15
N ARG A 54 28.19 -2.20 -3.99
CA ARG A 54 29.17 -1.44 -4.79
C ARG A 54 30.59 -1.98 -4.61
N GLN A 55 30.97 -2.32 -3.38
CA GLN A 55 32.28 -2.90 -3.09
C GLN A 55 32.45 -4.27 -3.74
N ALA A 56 31.43 -5.14 -3.66
CA ALA A 56 31.43 -6.42 -4.34
C ALA A 56 31.55 -6.25 -5.86
N GLU A 57 30.79 -5.32 -6.45
CA GLU A 57 30.89 -4.99 -7.88
C GLU A 57 32.28 -4.48 -8.27
N GLN A 58 32.90 -3.63 -7.45
CA GLN A 58 34.25 -3.12 -7.71
C GLN A 58 35.31 -4.24 -7.64
N LYS A 59 35.21 -5.14 -6.65
CA LYS A 59 36.07 -6.34 -6.59
C LYS A 59 35.90 -7.19 -7.85
N LEU A 60 34.65 -7.36 -8.27
CA LEU A 60 34.25 -8.18 -9.39
C LEU A 60 34.66 -7.61 -10.76
N VAL A 61 34.62 -6.29 -10.97
CA VAL A 61 35.03 -5.68 -12.24
C VAL A 61 36.57 -5.62 -12.37
N ASN A 62 37.28 -5.56 -11.24
CA ASN A 62 38.74 -5.50 -11.19
C ASN A 62 39.43 -6.87 -11.22
N ASP A 63 38.69 -7.97 -11.18
CA ASP A 63 39.25 -9.32 -11.22
C ASP A 63 39.53 -9.74 -12.68
N PRO A 64 40.81 -9.80 -13.11
CA PRO A 64 41.18 -10.11 -14.50
C PRO A 64 40.92 -11.57 -14.88
N SER A 65 40.66 -12.46 -13.91
CA SER A 65 40.36 -13.87 -14.18
C SER A 65 38.91 -14.09 -14.60
N ARG A 66 38.04 -13.10 -14.43
CA ARG A 66 36.61 -13.25 -14.72
C ARG A 66 36.33 -13.18 -16.21
N VAL A 67 35.52 -14.12 -16.65
CA VAL A 67 34.98 -14.21 -18.00
C VAL A 67 33.46 -14.13 -17.97
N LYS A 68 32.83 -13.92 -19.14
CA LYS A 68 31.37 -13.85 -19.29
C LYS A 68 30.80 -15.11 -19.95
N GLU A 69 31.45 -16.25 -19.71
CA GLU A 69 31.01 -17.55 -20.20
C GLU A 69 29.71 -18.01 -19.55
N TYR A 70 29.04 -18.97 -20.21
CA TYR A 70 27.83 -19.58 -19.67
C TYR A 70 28.08 -20.26 -18.33
N LEU A 71 27.14 -20.08 -17.40
CA LEU A 71 27.09 -20.86 -16.18
C LEU A 71 26.58 -22.30 -16.46
N PRO A 72 26.88 -23.26 -15.57
CA PRO A 72 26.11 -24.50 -15.48
C PRO A 72 24.61 -24.23 -15.39
N ILE A 73 23.77 -25.18 -15.82
CA ILE A 73 22.30 -25.03 -15.79
C ILE A 73 21.79 -24.72 -14.37
N VAL A 74 22.43 -25.29 -13.35
CA VAL A 74 22.11 -25.05 -11.93
C VAL A 74 22.60 -23.70 -11.41
N GLY A 75 23.40 -22.97 -12.19
CA GLY A 75 24.00 -21.70 -11.84
C GLY A 75 25.35 -21.80 -11.16
N LEU A 76 25.73 -20.72 -10.48
CA LEU A 76 27.02 -20.57 -9.81
C LEU A 76 27.04 -21.41 -8.51
N ALA A 77 27.96 -22.37 -8.42
CA ALA A 77 28.03 -23.32 -7.31
C ALA A 77 28.19 -22.65 -5.93
N ASP A 78 29.05 -21.63 -5.84
CA ASP A 78 29.26 -20.87 -4.61
C ASP A 78 27.99 -20.12 -4.17
N PHE A 79 27.27 -19.52 -5.13
CA PHE A 79 26.00 -18.87 -4.86
C PHE A 79 24.97 -19.86 -4.32
N ASN A 80 24.83 -21.04 -4.94
CA ASN A 80 23.88 -22.07 -4.49
C ASN A 80 24.20 -22.54 -3.07
N LYS A 81 25.48 -22.81 -2.77
CA LYS A 81 25.94 -23.23 -1.44
C LYS A 81 25.68 -22.17 -0.39
N CYS A 82 25.99 -20.91 -0.68
CA CYS A 82 25.75 -19.80 0.25
C CYS A 82 24.25 -19.52 0.44
N SER A 83 23.43 -19.65 -0.61
CA SER A 83 21.97 -19.45 -0.53
C SER A 83 21.31 -20.48 0.39
N ALA A 84 21.66 -21.77 0.22
CA ALA A 84 21.16 -22.85 1.07
C ALA A 84 21.58 -22.63 2.54
N LYS A 85 22.84 -22.28 2.79
CA LYS A 85 23.33 -21.98 4.14
C LYS A 85 22.58 -20.80 4.79
N LEU A 86 22.30 -19.75 4.02
CA LEU A 86 21.63 -18.55 4.52
C LEU A 86 20.21 -18.87 5.04
N ILE A 87 19.42 -19.65 4.29
CA ILE A 87 18.04 -19.96 4.69
C ILE A 87 17.98 -21.07 5.74
N PHE A 88 18.74 -22.15 5.58
CA PHE A 88 18.63 -23.32 6.47
C PHE A 88 19.51 -23.24 7.72
N GLY A 89 20.49 -22.35 7.75
CA GLY A 89 21.53 -22.32 8.79
C GLY A 89 22.74 -23.17 8.41
N ALA A 90 23.93 -22.76 8.84
CA ALA A 90 25.18 -23.46 8.51
C ALA A 90 25.29 -24.85 9.17
N ASP A 91 24.59 -25.04 10.29
CA ASP A 91 24.47 -26.24 11.10
C ASP A 91 23.29 -27.14 10.69
N SER A 92 22.57 -26.80 9.62
CA SER A 92 21.40 -27.57 9.15
C SER A 92 21.76 -29.04 8.89
N PRO A 93 21.07 -30.01 9.54
CA PRO A 93 21.27 -31.44 9.26
C PRO A 93 21.04 -31.79 7.79
N ALA A 94 20.07 -31.13 7.13
CA ALA A 94 19.80 -31.35 5.71
C ALA A 94 21.00 -31.02 4.82
N ILE A 95 21.77 -29.98 5.15
CA ILE A 95 22.99 -29.63 4.42
C ILE A 95 24.09 -30.65 4.71
N GLN A 96 24.32 -31.00 5.98
CA GLN A 96 25.37 -31.94 6.38
C GLN A 96 25.16 -33.35 5.78
N GLU A 97 23.89 -33.76 5.65
CA GLU A 97 23.47 -35.04 5.09
C GLU A 97 23.33 -35.00 3.55
N ASN A 98 23.71 -33.88 2.90
CA ASN A 98 23.60 -33.67 1.44
C ASN A 98 22.18 -33.85 0.88
N ARG A 99 21.15 -33.53 1.67
CA ARG A 99 19.74 -33.68 1.30
C ARG A 99 19.14 -32.47 0.58
N VAL A 100 19.94 -31.44 0.29
CA VAL A 100 19.45 -30.19 -0.32
C VAL A 100 19.90 -30.09 -1.77
N ALA A 101 18.95 -30.09 -2.70
CA ALA A 101 19.19 -29.70 -4.09
C ALA A 101 18.95 -28.19 -4.22
N THR A 102 19.95 -27.42 -4.68
CA THR A 102 19.82 -25.96 -4.87
C THR A 102 20.19 -25.55 -6.28
N VAL A 103 19.32 -24.74 -6.90
CA VAL A 103 19.53 -24.17 -8.23
C VAL A 103 19.30 -22.67 -8.21
N GLN A 104 20.16 -21.93 -8.90
CA GLN A 104 20.00 -20.50 -9.11
C GLN A 104 18.85 -20.24 -10.09
N CYS A 105 18.01 -19.27 -9.74
CA CYS A 105 16.81 -18.91 -10.49
C CYS A 105 16.72 -17.39 -10.72
N LEU A 106 15.80 -16.99 -11.60
CA LEU A 106 15.51 -15.58 -11.91
C LEU A 106 14.73 -14.90 -10.77
N SER A 107 15.42 -14.67 -9.65
CA SER A 107 14.85 -14.16 -8.40
C SER A 107 13.77 -15.09 -7.85
N GLY A 108 13.00 -14.63 -6.86
CA GLY A 108 11.93 -15.42 -6.23
C GLY A 108 10.83 -15.83 -7.22
N THR A 109 10.49 -14.96 -8.17
CA THR A 109 9.53 -15.26 -9.23
C THR A 109 9.97 -16.44 -10.10
N GLY A 110 11.23 -16.46 -10.52
CA GLY A 110 11.81 -17.58 -11.25
C GLY A 110 11.85 -18.84 -10.40
N SER A 111 12.25 -18.74 -9.13
CA SER A 111 12.28 -19.88 -8.20
C SER A 111 10.91 -20.53 -8.03
N LEU A 112 9.86 -19.73 -7.85
CA LEU A 112 8.47 -20.21 -7.76
C LEU A 112 8.01 -20.85 -9.07
N ARG A 113 8.34 -20.25 -10.22
CA ARG A 113 7.93 -20.79 -11.53
C ARG A 113 8.62 -22.12 -11.86
N VAL A 114 9.91 -22.26 -11.54
CA VAL A 114 10.68 -23.51 -11.69
C VAL A 114 10.16 -24.57 -10.71
N GLY A 115 9.99 -24.22 -9.43
CA GLY A 115 9.49 -25.15 -8.42
C GLY A 115 8.06 -25.62 -8.70
N GLY A 116 7.18 -24.71 -9.14
CA GLY A 116 5.81 -25.04 -9.55
C GLY A 116 5.79 -26.03 -10.72
N GLU A 117 6.64 -25.83 -11.74
CA GLU A 117 6.69 -26.74 -12.89
C GLU A 117 7.26 -28.11 -12.52
N PHE A 118 8.29 -28.13 -11.67
CA PHE A 118 8.85 -29.36 -11.14
C PHE A 118 7.76 -30.18 -10.42
N LEU A 119 6.97 -29.54 -9.55
CA LEU A 119 5.84 -30.17 -8.86
C LEU A 119 4.77 -30.65 -9.85
N ALA A 120 4.42 -29.83 -10.85
CA ALA A 120 3.46 -30.19 -11.88
C ALA A 120 3.91 -31.39 -12.72
N ARG A 121 5.21 -31.61 -12.90
CA ARG A 121 5.75 -32.78 -13.62
C ARG A 121 5.87 -34.03 -12.75
N HIS A 122 6.31 -33.88 -11.49
CA HIS A 122 6.82 -35.03 -10.72
C HIS A 122 6.05 -35.35 -9.44
N TYR A 123 5.31 -34.39 -8.87
CA TYR A 123 4.63 -34.60 -7.60
C TYR A 123 3.21 -35.11 -7.81
N TYR A 124 2.73 -36.08 -7.02
CA TYR A 124 1.47 -36.76 -7.32
C TYR A 124 0.23 -35.86 -7.15
N GLU A 125 0.22 -35.01 -6.13
CA GLU A 125 -0.85 -34.04 -5.86
C GLU A 125 -0.55 -32.72 -6.56
N LYS A 126 -1.56 -32.13 -7.22
CA LYS A 126 -1.41 -30.94 -8.07
C LYS A 126 -2.09 -29.70 -7.50
N THR A 127 -2.74 -29.84 -6.35
CA THR A 127 -3.40 -28.74 -5.66
C THR A 127 -2.40 -27.97 -4.81
N VAL A 128 -2.28 -26.67 -5.08
CA VAL A 128 -1.53 -25.73 -4.24
C VAL A 128 -2.48 -24.80 -3.51
N TYR A 129 -2.32 -24.73 -2.19
CA TYR A 129 -3.00 -23.79 -1.31
C TYR A 129 -2.13 -22.56 -1.11
N ILE A 130 -2.68 -21.38 -1.41
CA ILE A 130 -2.03 -20.08 -1.21
C ILE A 130 -2.83 -19.25 -0.19
N PRO A 131 -2.19 -18.36 0.60
CA PRO A 131 -2.93 -17.58 1.59
C PRO A 131 -3.90 -16.61 0.91
N SER A 132 -4.99 -16.29 1.60
CA SER A 132 -5.95 -15.25 1.19
C SER A 132 -5.89 -14.05 2.14
N PRO A 133 -5.43 -12.87 1.68
CA PRO A 133 -4.82 -12.59 0.38
C PRO A 133 -3.36 -13.07 0.30
N THR A 134 -2.73 -12.91 -0.87
CA THR A 134 -1.28 -13.17 -1.07
C THR A 134 -0.72 -12.26 -2.17
N TRP A 135 0.56 -12.38 -2.52
CA TRP A 135 1.15 -11.66 -3.64
C TRP A 135 0.42 -12.01 -4.95
N GLY A 136 -0.11 -11.00 -5.64
CA GLY A 136 -1.01 -11.19 -6.79
C GLY A 136 -0.45 -11.98 -7.98
N ASN A 137 0.85 -12.28 -8.00
CA ASN A 137 1.44 -13.15 -9.02
C ASN A 137 1.45 -14.64 -8.64
N HIS A 138 1.23 -15.02 -7.37
CA HIS A 138 1.17 -16.43 -6.96
C HIS A 138 0.13 -17.25 -7.74
N PRO A 139 -1.15 -16.81 -7.86
CA PRO A 139 -2.13 -17.57 -8.64
C PRO A 139 -1.68 -17.76 -10.10
N LYS A 140 -1.12 -16.70 -10.71
CA LYS A 140 -0.67 -16.72 -12.11
C LYS A 140 0.50 -17.68 -12.32
N ILE A 141 1.51 -17.61 -11.46
CA ILE A 141 2.70 -18.48 -11.52
C ILE A 141 2.30 -19.94 -11.43
N PHE A 142 1.52 -20.31 -10.41
CA PHE A 142 1.20 -21.71 -10.16
C PHE A 142 0.19 -22.28 -11.16
N THR A 143 -0.79 -21.49 -11.60
CA THR A 143 -1.70 -21.90 -12.67
C THR A 143 -0.93 -22.16 -13.98
N LEU A 144 -0.05 -21.23 -14.38
CA LEU A 144 0.77 -21.38 -15.60
C LEU A 144 1.87 -22.44 -15.47
N ALA A 145 2.20 -22.85 -14.25
CA ALA A 145 3.07 -23.99 -14.01
C ALA A 145 2.35 -25.34 -14.15
N GLY A 146 1.01 -25.35 -14.21
CA GLY A 146 0.19 -26.55 -14.33
C GLY A 146 -0.39 -27.08 -13.01
N LEU A 147 -0.42 -26.27 -11.95
CA LEU A 147 -1.04 -26.62 -10.67
C LEU A 147 -2.46 -26.04 -10.53
N SER A 148 -3.30 -26.73 -9.78
CA SER A 148 -4.62 -26.24 -9.38
C SER A 148 -4.49 -25.35 -8.15
N VAL A 149 -4.84 -24.07 -8.27
CA VAL A 149 -4.73 -23.11 -7.16
C VAL A 149 -6.00 -23.10 -6.32
N LYS A 150 -5.85 -23.30 -5.00
CA LYS A 150 -6.85 -23.07 -3.96
C LYS A 150 -6.32 -22.07 -2.94
N THR A 151 -7.20 -21.55 -2.11
CA THR A 151 -6.83 -20.59 -1.05
C THR A 151 -7.07 -21.15 0.34
N TYR A 152 -6.33 -20.67 1.33
CA TYR A 152 -6.63 -20.84 2.75
C TYR A 152 -6.76 -19.47 3.42
N ARG A 153 -7.61 -19.37 4.43
CA ARG A 153 -7.79 -18.16 5.24
C ARG A 153 -6.49 -17.75 5.91
N TYR A 154 -6.20 -16.45 5.90
CA TYR A 154 -4.96 -15.91 6.44
C TYR A 154 -5.17 -14.57 7.15
N TYR A 155 -5.78 -13.59 6.47
CA TYR A 155 -6.01 -12.27 7.05
C TYR A 155 -7.45 -12.13 7.52
N ASP A 156 -7.64 -11.68 8.76
CA ASP A 156 -8.95 -11.30 9.28
C ASP A 156 -9.13 -9.78 9.21
N PRO A 157 -10.03 -9.25 8.37
CA PRO A 157 -10.31 -7.82 8.28
C PRO A 157 -10.84 -7.20 9.58
N ALA A 158 -11.51 -7.97 10.44
CA ALA A 158 -12.08 -7.48 11.68
C ALA A 158 -10.99 -7.17 12.71
N THR A 159 -10.03 -8.08 12.89
CA THR A 159 -8.90 -7.89 13.81
C THR A 159 -7.67 -7.24 13.15
N ARG A 160 -7.64 -7.17 11.80
CA ARG A 160 -6.48 -6.79 10.98
C ARG A 160 -5.23 -7.62 11.27
N GLY A 161 -5.43 -8.83 11.78
CA GLY A 161 -4.42 -9.81 12.18
C GLY A 161 -4.54 -11.11 11.41
N LEU A 162 -3.96 -12.18 11.98
CA LEU A 162 -3.96 -13.51 11.39
C LEU A 162 -5.28 -14.22 11.76
N ASP A 163 -6.02 -14.68 10.76
CA ASP A 163 -7.10 -15.66 10.93
C ASP A 163 -6.49 -17.04 11.18
N PHE A 164 -5.94 -17.22 12.38
CA PHE A 164 -5.20 -18.43 12.72
C PHE A 164 -6.10 -19.67 12.76
N GLN A 165 -7.33 -19.54 13.26
CA GLN A 165 -8.26 -20.67 13.31
C GLN A 165 -8.73 -21.06 11.92
N GLY A 166 -9.10 -20.08 11.08
CA GLY A 166 -9.47 -20.36 9.69
C GLY A 166 -8.33 -20.99 8.89
N LEU A 167 -7.09 -20.57 9.13
CA LEU A 167 -5.90 -21.19 8.56
C LEU A 167 -5.80 -22.67 8.94
N LEU A 168 -5.90 -23.00 10.23
CA LEU A 168 -5.80 -24.39 10.70
C LEU A 168 -6.95 -25.26 10.18
N GLU A 169 -8.17 -24.73 10.14
CA GLU A 169 -9.34 -25.42 9.58
C GLU A 169 -9.15 -25.75 8.10
N ASP A 170 -8.75 -24.76 7.29
CA ASP A 170 -8.61 -24.92 5.85
C ASP A 170 -7.49 -25.90 5.50
N LEU A 171 -6.33 -25.78 6.18
CA LEU A 171 -5.22 -26.73 5.99
C LEU A 171 -5.54 -28.12 6.56
N GLY A 172 -6.32 -28.21 7.64
CA GLY A 172 -6.80 -29.47 8.20
C GLY A 172 -7.74 -30.21 7.25
N ASN A 173 -8.49 -29.48 6.43
CA ASN A 173 -9.39 -30.01 5.41
C ASN A 173 -8.72 -30.23 4.04
N ALA A 174 -7.46 -29.78 3.87
CA ALA A 174 -6.72 -30.03 2.64
C ALA A 174 -6.47 -31.54 2.43
N PRO A 175 -6.49 -32.02 1.16
CA PRO A 175 -6.17 -33.40 0.86
C PRO A 175 -4.71 -33.71 1.21
N THR A 176 -4.44 -34.94 1.63
CA THR A 176 -3.08 -35.39 1.89
C THR A 176 -2.21 -35.21 0.66
N GLY A 177 -0.99 -34.70 0.86
CA GLY A 177 -0.10 -34.33 -0.23
C GLY A 177 -0.33 -32.94 -0.78
N ALA A 178 -1.36 -32.17 -0.38
CA ALA A 178 -1.53 -30.84 -0.96
C ALA A 178 -0.29 -29.97 -0.70
N ILE A 179 0.07 -29.18 -1.71
CA ILE A 179 1.17 -28.23 -1.63
C ILE A 179 0.63 -27.00 -0.90
N VAL A 180 1.38 -26.46 0.06
CA VAL A 180 1.01 -25.25 0.80
C VAL A 180 2.09 -24.21 0.61
N LEU A 181 1.75 -23.12 -0.07
CA LEU A 181 2.62 -21.96 -0.19
C LEU A 181 2.58 -21.18 1.13
N LEU A 182 3.74 -20.98 1.72
CA LEU A 182 3.94 -20.26 2.98
C LEU A 182 4.88 -19.08 2.74
N HIS A 183 4.55 -17.90 3.27
CA HIS A 183 5.51 -16.80 3.31
C HIS A 183 6.43 -17.02 4.50
N ALA A 184 7.74 -17.04 4.30
CA ALA A 184 8.70 -17.32 5.38
C ALA A 184 8.62 -16.26 6.50
N CYS A 185 8.51 -14.99 6.10
CA CYS A 185 8.30 -13.83 6.94
C CYS A 185 7.81 -12.65 6.09
N ALA A 186 7.40 -11.55 6.73
CA ALA A 186 6.89 -10.34 6.11
C ALA A 186 5.85 -10.63 5.02
N HIS A 187 4.73 -11.24 5.41
CA HIS A 187 3.67 -11.61 4.49
C HIS A 187 3.30 -10.45 3.55
N ASN A 188 3.19 -10.74 2.26
CA ASN A 188 2.82 -9.77 1.23
C ASN A 188 1.43 -10.14 0.71
N PRO A 189 0.40 -9.30 0.90
CA PRO A 189 0.49 -7.85 1.12
C PRO A 189 0.35 -7.38 2.58
N THR A 190 0.03 -8.25 3.52
CA THR A 190 -0.58 -7.81 4.79
C THR A 190 0.40 -7.32 5.85
N GLY A 191 1.66 -7.79 5.80
CA GLY A 191 2.64 -7.63 6.87
C GLY A 191 2.33 -8.42 8.14
N VAL A 192 1.29 -9.26 8.16
CA VAL A 192 0.93 -10.09 9.32
C VAL A 192 1.67 -11.41 9.22
N ASP A 193 2.44 -11.78 10.25
CA ASP A 193 3.13 -13.07 10.31
C ASP A 193 2.63 -13.90 11.52
N PRO A 194 2.61 -15.24 11.42
CA PRO A 194 2.37 -16.10 12.58
C PRO A 194 3.48 -15.95 13.62
N THR A 195 3.12 -16.09 14.89
CA THR A 195 4.11 -16.23 15.98
C THR A 195 4.84 -17.57 15.88
N LEU A 196 5.96 -17.74 16.60
CA LEU A 196 6.68 -19.02 16.63
C LEU A 196 5.81 -20.18 17.14
N ASP A 197 4.97 -19.94 18.16
CA ASP A 197 4.04 -20.95 18.68
C ASP A 197 2.95 -21.32 17.66
N GLN A 198 2.50 -20.35 16.86
CA GLN A 198 1.57 -20.59 15.76
C GLN A 198 2.26 -21.35 14.63
N TRP A 199 3.50 -21.01 14.28
CA TRP A 199 4.30 -21.75 13.30
C TRP A 199 4.50 -23.21 13.70
N GLU A 200 4.75 -23.48 14.98
CA GLU A 200 4.89 -24.85 15.49
C GLU A 200 3.59 -25.65 15.36
N GLN A 201 2.44 -25.02 15.61
CA GLN A 201 1.13 -25.64 15.39
C GLN A 201 0.85 -25.90 13.90
N ILE A 202 1.16 -24.94 13.02
CA ILE A 202 1.05 -25.10 11.56
C ILE A 202 1.93 -26.25 11.08
N ARG A 203 3.18 -26.32 11.55
CA ARG A 203 4.10 -27.41 11.24
C ARG A 203 3.52 -28.76 11.64
N LYS A 204 3.08 -28.91 12.89
CA LYS A 204 2.47 -30.16 13.39
C LYS A 204 1.27 -30.58 12.56
N LEU A 205 0.37 -29.66 12.23
CA LEU A 205 -0.80 -29.93 11.39
C LEU A 205 -0.39 -30.39 9.99
N MET A 206 0.52 -29.66 9.33
CA MET A 206 0.97 -30.02 8.00
C MET A 206 1.65 -31.39 7.98
N ARG A 207 2.45 -31.72 9.00
CA ARG A 207 3.08 -33.04 9.15
C ARG A 207 2.04 -34.14 9.34
N SER A 208 1.06 -33.96 10.23
CA SER A 208 0.03 -34.97 10.48
C SER A 208 -0.87 -35.23 9.27
N LYS A 209 -1.12 -34.20 8.45
CA LYS A 209 -1.90 -34.28 7.21
C LYS A 209 -1.09 -34.74 5.99
N GLY A 210 0.24 -34.80 6.11
CA GLY A 210 1.15 -35.12 5.00
C GLY A 210 1.17 -34.04 3.91
N LEU A 211 1.05 -32.76 4.29
CA LEU A 211 1.10 -31.62 3.37
C LEU A 211 2.54 -31.24 3.02
N LEU A 212 2.76 -30.76 1.79
CA LEU A 212 4.08 -30.37 1.30
C LEU A 212 4.29 -28.85 1.44
N PRO A 213 5.22 -28.39 2.30
CA PRO A 213 5.51 -26.96 2.44
C PRO A 213 6.34 -26.42 1.27
N PHE A 214 5.92 -25.28 0.73
CA PHE A 214 6.68 -24.47 -0.21
C PHE A 214 6.81 -23.05 0.33
N PHE A 215 7.99 -22.68 0.82
CA PHE A 215 8.27 -21.35 1.33
C PHE A 215 8.64 -20.36 0.22
N ASP A 216 8.00 -19.19 0.22
CA ASP A 216 8.49 -17.98 -0.45
C ASP A 216 9.22 -17.08 0.57
N SER A 217 10.53 -16.89 0.37
CA SER A 217 11.42 -16.10 1.22
C SER A 217 12.02 -14.94 0.42
N ALA A 218 11.28 -13.83 0.35
CA ALA A 218 11.69 -12.64 -0.37
C ALA A 218 12.26 -11.51 0.51
N TYR A 219 12.13 -11.64 1.84
CA TYR A 219 12.39 -10.55 2.80
C TYR A 219 13.30 -10.96 3.96
N GLN A 220 14.03 -12.08 3.86
CA GLN A 220 14.91 -12.56 4.94
C GLN A 220 15.92 -11.48 5.38
N GLY A 221 15.90 -11.14 6.67
CA GLY A 221 16.66 -10.09 7.35
C GLY A 221 16.10 -8.68 7.16
N PHE A 222 15.25 -8.47 6.16
CA PHE A 222 14.62 -7.18 5.87
C PHE A 222 13.36 -6.95 6.72
N ALA A 223 12.82 -7.99 7.36
CA ALA A 223 11.63 -7.89 8.19
C ALA A 223 11.99 -7.44 9.62
N SER A 224 12.86 -8.20 10.29
CA SER A 224 13.27 -7.93 11.69
C SER A 224 14.65 -7.27 11.84
N GLY A 225 15.45 -7.21 10.76
CA GLY A 225 16.87 -6.88 10.84
C GLY A 225 17.76 -8.08 11.21
N SER A 226 17.18 -9.28 11.39
CA SER A 226 17.90 -10.52 11.69
C SER A 226 17.63 -11.59 10.62
N LEU A 227 18.69 -12.02 9.95
CA LEU A 227 18.62 -13.08 8.94
C LEU A 227 18.15 -14.41 9.51
N ASP A 228 18.51 -14.70 10.76
CA ASP A 228 18.16 -15.95 11.42
C ASP A 228 16.72 -15.93 11.93
N ALA A 229 16.29 -14.83 12.56
CA ALA A 229 14.91 -14.69 13.03
C ALA A 229 13.91 -14.82 11.86
N ASP A 230 14.21 -14.16 10.74
CA ASP A 230 13.36 -14.16 9.54
C ASP A 230 13.34 -15.52 8.81
N ALA A 231 14.28 -16.43 9.12
CA ALA A 231 14.33 -17.78 8.55
C ALA A 231 13.78 -18.87 9.50
N GLN A 232 13.37 -18.52 10.72
CA GLN A 232 12.97 -19.50 11.73
C GLN A 232 11.81 -20.40 11.27
N SER A 233 10.81 -19.83 10.59
CA SER A 233 9.69 -20.61 10.04
C SER A 233 10.15 -21.75 9.13
N VAL A 234 11.13 -21.49 8.26
CA VAL A 234 11.72 -22.49 7.36
C VAL A 234 12.54 -23.50 8.16
N ARG A 235 13.38 -23.03 9.08
CA ARG A 235 14.28 -23.89 9.87
C ARG A 235 13.51 -24.84 10.77
N LEU A 236 12.40 -24.40 11.38
CA LEU A 236 11.48 -25.26 12.15
C LEU A 236 10.98 -26.46 11.33
N PHE A 237 10.64 -26.25 10.06
CA PHE A 237 10.18 -27.31 9.18
C PHE A 237 11.30 -28.26 8.72
N VAL A 238 12.56 -27.79 8.69
CA VAL A 238 13.71 -28.63 8.30
C VAL A 238 14.28 -29.41 9.48
N ALA A 239 14.19 -28.85 10.69
CA ALA A 239 14.77 -29.43 11.91
C ALA A 239 14.23 -30.83 12.26
N ASP A 240 12.98 -31.15 11.88
CA ASP A 240 12.37 -32.47 12.08
C ASP A 240 12.70 -33.49 10.96
N GLY A 241 13.60 -33.15 10.03
CA GLY A 241 13.92 -33.99 8.87
C GLY A 241 12.83 -34.00 7.78
N GLY A 242 11.88 -33.08 7.84
CA GLY A 242 10.84 -32.91 6.85
C GLY A 242 11.36 -32.42 5.49
N GLU A 243 10.59 -32.73 4.43
CA GLU A 243 10.84 -32.22 3.09
C GLU A 243 10.12 -30.88 2.90
N CYS A 244 10.74 -29.97 2.16
CA CYS A 244 10.14 -28.69 1.81
C CYS A 244 10.86 -28.04 0.62
N PHE A 245 10.18 -27.06 0.02
CA PHE A 245 10.73 -26.17 -0.99
C PHE A 245 10.98 -24.79 -0.38
N ALA A 246 12.01 -24.09 -0.82
CA ALA A 246 12.29 -22.71 -0.44
C ALA A 246 12.71 -21.90 -1.67
N ALA A 247 11.89 -20.91 -2.06
CA ALA A 247 12.19 -19.92 -3.07
C ALA A 247 12.77 -18.67 -2.40
N GLN A 248 14.06 -18.40 -2.60
CA GLN A 248 14.75 -17.23 -2.06
C GLN A 248 14.88 -16.13 -3.12
N SER A 249 14.71 -14.87 -2.69
CA SER A 249 14.94 -13.68 -3.52
C SER A 249 15.95 -12.73 -2.86
N TYR A 250 16.92 -12.26 -3.64
CA TYR A 250 17.89 -11.24 -3.21
C TYR A 250 17.52 -9.81 -3.61
N ALA A 251 16.33 -9.63 -4.18
CA ALA A 251 15.88 -8.34 -4.69
C ALA A 251 15.79 -7.26 -3.59
N LYS A 252 15.38 -7.64 -2.36
CA LYS A 252 15.08 -6.68 -1.29
C LYS A 252 16.23 -6.60 -0.28
N ASN A 253 16.66 -7.73 0.26
CA ASN A 253 17.69 -7.79 1.30
C ASN A 253 19.09 -7.34 0.82
N MET A 254 19.39 -7.43 -0.48
CA MET A 254 20.61 -6.87 -1.08
C MET A 254 20.34 -5.74 -2.09
N GLY A 255 19.08 -5.32 -2.26
CA GLY A 255 18.73 -4.27 -3.23
C GLY A 255 18.94 -4.66 -4.71
N LEU A 256 19.13 -5.95 -5.02
CA LEU A 256 19.43 -6.44 -6.37
C LEU A 256 18.16 -6.70 -7.19
N TYR A 257 17.25 -5.72 -7.22
CA TYR A 257 15.91 -5.86 -7.83
C TYR A 257 15.98 -6.28 -9.30
N ALA A 258 16.78 -5.57 -10.09
CA ALA A 258 16.89 -5.72 -11.53
C ALA A 258 17.87 -6.81 -11.97
N GLU A 259 18.78 -7.24 -11.09
CA GLU A 259 19.74 -8.34 -11.37
C GLU A 259 19.08 -9.71 -11.45
N ARG A 260 17.82 -9.80 -11.00
CA ARG A 260 16.99 -11.02 -11.02
C ARG A 260 17.72 -12.23 -10.39
N VAL A 261 18.34 -12.03 -9.23
CA VAL A 261 19.05 -13.11 -8.52
C VAL A 261 18.18 -13.73 -7.40
N GLY A 262 18.13 -15.06 -7.39
CA GLY A 262 17.39 -15.88 -6.44
C GLY A 262 17.81 -17.34 -6.52
N ALA A 263 17.33 -18.14 -5.57
CA ALA A 263 17.61 -19.57 -5.50
C ALA A 263 16.32 -20.35 -5.25
N LEU A 264 16.25 -21.58 -5.75
CA LEU A 264 15.28 -22.58 -5.34
C LEU A 264 16.07 -23.70 -4.65
N SER A 265 15.74 -23.97 -3.39
CA SER A 265 16.28 -25.10 -2.63
C SER A 265 15.17 -26.08 -2.29
N ILE A 266 15.42 -27.37 -2.49
CA ILE A 266 14.51 -28.47 -2.16
C ILE A 266 15.20 -29.39 -1.16
N VAL A 267 14.64 -29.49 0.05
CA VAL A 267 15.06 -30.43 1.08
C VAL A 267 14.37 -31.76 0.84
N CYS A 268 15.15 -32.80 0.60
CA CYS A 268 14.70 -34.15 0.30
C CYS A 268 14.90 -35.10 1.50
N LYS A 269 14.36 -36.32 1.43
CA LYS A 269 14.62 -37.36 2.45
C LYS A 269 16.03 -37.91 2.46
N THR A 270 16.70 -37.99 1.31
CA THR A 270 18.06 -38.56 1.19
C THR A 270 18.89 -37.80 0.16
N ALA A 271 20.21 -37.95 0.24
CA ALA A 271 21.14 -37.37 -0.74
C ALA A 271 20.91 -37.90 -2.17
N ASP A 272 20.57 -39.18 -2.28
CA ASP A 272 20.23 -39.82 -3.55
C ASP A 272 18.97 -39.21 -4.19
N VAL A 273 17.91 -38.97 -3.39
CA VAL A 273 16.72 -38.25 -3.87
C VAL A 273 17.08 -36.82 -4.29
N ALA A 274 17.90 -36.11 -3.51
CA ALA A 274 18.33 -34.75 -3.85
C ALA A 274 19.08 -34.69 -5.19
N SER A 275 19.96 -35.65 -5.45
CA SER A 275 20.68 -35.76 -6.73
C SER A 275 19.73 -35.94 -7.92
N ARG A 276 18.73 -36.82 -7.79
CA ARG A 276 17.68 -36.99 -8.82
C ARG A 276 16.85 -35.71 -9.01
N VAL A 277 16.44 -35.06 -7.93
CA VAL A 277 15.71 -33.79 -7.98
C VAL A 277 16.50 -32.73 -8.74
N GLU A 278 17.79 -32.56 -8.44
CA GLU A 278 18.65 -31.61 -9.16
C GLU A 278 18.72 -31.92 -10.66
N SER A 279 18.85 -33.20 -11.03
CA SER A 279 18.87 -33.63 -12.43
C SER A 279 17.60 -33.24 -13.19
N GLN A 280 16.43 -33.35 -12.55
CA GLN A 280 15.14 -33.02 -13.16
C GLN A 280 14.90 -31.51 -13.21
N LEU A 281 15.39 -30.77 -12.21
CA LEU A 281 15.39 -29.30 -12.24
C LEU A 281 16.16 -28.76 -13.45
N LYS A 282 17.28 -29.41 -13.84
CA LYS A 282 18.01 -29.03 -15.06
C LYS A 282 17.11 -29.14 -16.32
N LEU A 283 16.23 -30.14 -16.40
CA LEU A 283 15.30 -30.33 -17.52
C LEU A 283 14.13 -29.34 -17.52
N VAL A 284 13.81 -28.75 -16.37
CA VAL A 284 12.85 -27.63 -16.28
C VAL A 284 13.52 -26.33 -16.70
N ILE A 285 14.74 -26.08 -16.22
CA ILE A 285 15.46 -24.82 -16.43
C ILE A 285 15.95 -24.66 -17.87
N ARG A 286 16.56 -25.71 -18.44
CA ARG A 286 17.20 -25.67 -19.76
C ARG A 286 16.31 -25.10 -20.87
N PRO A 287 15.03 -25.52 -21.03
CA PRO A 287 14.14 -24.94 -22.04
C PRO A 287 13.52 -23.59 -21.62
N MET A 288 13.57 -23.22 -20.34
CA MET A 288 12.97 -21.98 -19.84
C MET A 288 13.88 -20.77 -20.05
N TYR A 289 15.17 -20.90 -19.70
CA TYR A 289 16.16 -19.83 -19.86
C TYR A 289 17.60 -20.35 -20.03
N SER A 290 17.79 -21.63 -20.36
CA SER A 290 19.10 -22.27 -20.54
C SER A 290 19.94 -22.39 -19.26
N ASN A 291 20.49 -21.27 -18.79
CA ASN A 291 21.28 -21.12 -17.58
C ASN A 291 21.06 -19.69 -17.02
N PRO A 292 21.20 -19.49 -15.70
CA PRO A 292 20.86 -18.22 -15.07
C PRO A 292 21.97 -17.16 -15.24
N PRO A 293 21.68 -15.86 -15.03
CA PRO A 293 22.63 -14.77 -15.22
C PRO A 293 23.78 -14.78 -14.19
N LEU A 294 25.00 -14.44 -14.63
CA LEU A 294 26.21 -14.50 -13.81
C LEU A 294 26.35 -13.36 -12.79
N HIS A 295 26.05 -12.12 -13.18
CA HIS A 295 26.47 -10.91 -12.44
C HIS A 295 25.90 -10.83 -11.03
N GLY A 296 24.56 -10.83 -10.89
CA GLY A 296 23.89 -10.79 -9.59
C GLY A 296 24.33 -11.93 -8.65
N ALA A 297 24.44 -13.17 -9.16
CA ALA A 297 24.88 -14.30 -8.35
C ALA A 297 26.34 -14.18 -7.90
N SER A 298 27.21 -13.57 -8.73
CA SER A 298 28.59 -13.27 -8.35
C SER A 298 28.64 -12.26 -7.20
N ILE A 299 27.85 -11.18 -7.26
CA ILE A 299 27.76 -10.17 -6.19
C ILE A 299 27.37 -10.83 -4.87
N VAL A 300 26.27 -11.60 -4.88
CA VAL A 300 25.79 -12.30 -3.70
C VAL A 300 26.86 -13.27 -3.17
N ALA A 301 27.47 -14.08 -4.03
CA ALA A 301 28.50 -15.03 -3.62
C ALA A 301 29.74 -14.33 -3.03
N THR A 302 30.18 -13.21 -3.60
CA THR A 302 31.29 -12.39 -3.08
C THR A 302 30.97 -11.87 -1.68
N ILE A 303 29.77 -11.33 -1.45
CA ILE A 303 29.36 -10.82 -0.15
C ILE A 303 29.25 -11.96 0.88
N LEU A 304 28.59 -13.07 0.53
CA LEU A 304 28.32 -14.16 1.46
C LEU A 304 29.55 -15.01 1.81
N LYS A 305 30.62 -14.97 0.99
CA LYS A 305 31.86 -15.73 1.25
C LYS A 305 32.90 -14.93 2.05
N ASP A 306 32.85 -13.61 1.99
CA ASP A 306 33.79 -12.71 2.65
C ASP A 306 33.18 -12.27 4.00
N SER A 307 33.83 -12.62 5.11
CA SER A 307 33.30 -12.33 6.46
C SER A 307 33.11 -10.84 6.73
N ASN A 308 33.97 -9.98 6.15
CA ASN A 308 33.91 -8.55 6.36
C ASN A 308 32.76 -7.95 5.55
N LEU A 309 32.63 -8.33 4.26
CA LEU A 309 31.50 -7.90 3.44
C LEU A 309 30.18 -8.43 4.00
N TYR A 310 30.13 -9.68 4.47
CA TYR A 310 28.95 -10.23 5.12
C TYR A 310 28.55 -9.39 6.34
N HIS A 311 29.50 -9.05 7.21
CA HIS A 311 29.25 -8.22 8.38
C HIS A 311 28.73 -6.83 7.99
N GLU A 312 29.38 -6.14 7.06
CA GLU A 312 28.92 -4.84 6.55
C GLU A 312 27.51 -4.91 5.96
N TRP A 313 27.21 -5.96 5.18
CA TRP A 313 25.88 -6.20 4.65
C TRP A 313 24.85 -6.34 5.77
N THR A 314 25.14 -7.09 6.84
CA THR A 314 24.20 -7.24 7.96
C THR A 314 23.92 -5.90 8.66
N ILE A 315 24.91 -5.01 8.76
CA ILE A 315 24.73 -3.66 9.31
C ILE A 315 23.80 -2.83 8.40
N GLU A 316 24.08 -2.79 7.10
CA GLU A 316 23.25 -2.04 6.14
C GLU A 316 21.82 -2.59 6.08
N LEU A 317 21.65 -3.91 6.12
CA LEU A 317 20.36 -4.58 6.15
C LEU A 317 19.56 -4.22 7.40
N LYS A 318 20.21 -4.27 8.57
CA LYS A 318 19.59 -3.86 9.84
C LYS A 318 19.18 -2.39 9.80
N ALA A 319 20.01 -1.50 9.27
CA ALA A 319 19.66 -0.08 9.14
C ALA A 319 18.42 0.14 8.25
N MET A 320 18.28 -0.63 7.16
CA MET A 320 17.08 -0.59 6.33
C MET A 320 15.82 -1.06 7.09
N ALA A 321 15.92 -2.16 7.83
CA ALA A 321 14.82 -2.69 8.64
C ALA A 321 14.41 -1.71 9.76
N ASP A 322 15.39 -1.19 10.51
CA ASP A 322 15.17 -0.22 11.59
C ASP A 322 14.48 1.05 11.08
N ARG A 323 14.83 1.53 9.88
CA ARG A 323 14.15 2.67 9.26
C ARG A 323 12.67 2.36 8.99
N ILE A 324 12.36 1.20 8.44
CA ILE A 324 10.98 0.79 8.18
C ILE A 324 10.17 0.69 9.47
N ILE A 325 10.77 0.10 10.52
CA ILE A 325 10.17 0.03 11.86
C ILE A 325 9.91 1.44 12.41
N SER A 326 10.84 2.37 12.22
CA SER A 326 10.67 3.78 12.60
C SER A 326 9.52 4.44 11.84
N MET A 327 9.41 4.23 10.53
CA MET A 327 8.28 4.77 9.72
C MET A 327 6.93 4.25 10.19
N ARG A 328 6.84 2.98 10.62
CA ARG A 328 5.62 2.41 11.22
C ARG A 328 5.24 3.12 12.51
N LYS A 329 6.20 3.34 13.41
CA LYS A 329 5.98 4.06 14.68
C LYS A 329 5.54 5.50 14.44
N GLN A 330 6.26 6.23 13.62
CA GLN A 330 5.94 7.63 13.29
C GLN A 330 4.55 7.78 12.66
N LEU A 331 4.16 6.86 11.76
CA LEU A 331 2.82 6.88 11.17
C LEU A 331 1.73 6.64 12.22
N LEU A 332 1.91 5.65 13.10
CA LEU A 332 0.97 5.40 14.19
C LEU A 332 0.85 6.62 15.12
N GLU A 333 1.98 7.17 15.57
CA GLU A 333 2.01 8.35 16.44
C GLU A 333 1.32 9.55 15.79
N ALA A 334 1.56 9.80 14.49
CA ALA A 334 0.91 10.87 13.74
C ALA A 334 -0.61 10.67 13.62
N LEU A 335 -1.09 9.43 13.45
CA LEU A 335 -2.52 9.11 13.40
C LEU A 335 -3.19 9.29 14.77
N LEU A 336 -2.53 8.87 15.85
CA LEU A 336 -3.00 9.02 17.23
C LEU A 336 -3.05 10.49 17.66
N ALA A 337 -2.00 11.27 17.39
CA ALA A 337 -1.95 12.70 17.70
C ALA A 337 -3.07 13.49 17.01
N LYS A 338 -3.59 12.98 15.89
CA LYS A 338 -4.73 13.56 15.16
C LYS A 338 -6.10 13.13 15.68
N GLY A 339 -6.17 12.18 16.61
CA GLY A 339 -7.44 11.58 17.01
C GLY A 339 -8.13 10.86 15.84
N THR A 340 -7.35 10.21 14.97
CA THR A 340 -7.92 9.50 13.81
C THR A 340 -8.82 8.36 14.27
N PRO A 341 -10.10 8.29 13.84
CA PRO A 341 -11.02 7.24 14.26
C PRO A 341 -10.50 5.83 13.96
N GLY A 342 -10.77 4.90 14.88
CA GLY A 342 -10.41 3.47 14.77
C GLY A 342 -9.07 3.10 15.41
N ASP A 343 -8.80 1.79 15.48
CA ASP A 343 -7.53 1.25 15.98
C ASP A 343 -6.48 1.12 14.86
N TRP A 344 -5.38 1.85 15.00
CA TRP A 344 -4.26 1.86 14.07
C TRP A 344 -3.04 1.05 14.55
N THR A 345 -3.12 0.38 15.72
CA THR A 345 -2.00 -0.36 16.31
C THR A 345 -1.50 -1.53 15.44
N HIS A 346 -2.32 -2.02 14.52
CA HIS A 346 -1.91 -3.03 13.53
C HIS A 346 -0.71 -2.58 12.68
N ILE A 347 -0.50 -1.27 12.47
CA ILE A 347 0.65 -0.74 11.69
C ILE A 347 1.99 -1.15 12.31
N ILE A 348 2.09 -1.22 13.64
CA ILE A 348 3.33 -1.62 14.33
C ILE A 348 3.38 -3.11 14.67
N LYS A 349 2.23 -3.79 14.67
CA LYS A 349 2.14 -5.26 14.83
C LYS A 349 2.52 -5.98 13.53
N GLN A 350 2.22 -5.36 12.38
CA GLN A 350 2.66 -5.83 11.08
C GLN A 350 4.16 -5.55 10.87
N ILE A 351 4.83 -6.40 10.09
CA ILE A 351 6.27 -6.41 9.85
C ILE A 351 6.60 -6.28 8.35
N GLY A 352 7.85 -5.91 8.06
CA GLY A 352 8.39 -5.86 6.71
C GLY A 352 7.97 -4.63 5.92
N MET A 353 8.06 -4.71 4.59
CA MET A 353 7.89 -3.55 3.69
C MET A 353 6.46 -3.04 3.60
N PHE A 354 5.45 -3.88 3.84
CA PHE A 354 4.06 -3.57 3.53
C PHE A 354 3.17 -3.53 4.76
N THR A 355 2.17 -2.66 4.70
CA THR A 355 1.12 -2.53 5.70
C THR A 355 -0.21 -2.63 4.99
N PHE A 356 -1.10 -3.49 5.48
CA PHE A 356 -2.51 -3.41 5.10
C PHE A 356 -3.23 -2.46 6.05
N THR A 357 -3.59 -1.29 5.52
CA THR A 357 -4.15 -0.18 6.30
C THR A 357 -5.60 -0.42 6.73
N GLY A 358 -6.33 -1.28 6.01
CA GLY A 358 -7.78 -1.44 6.16
C GLY A 358 -8.60 -0.34 5.48
N LEU A 359 -7.97 0.56 4.72
CA LEU A 359 -8.68 1.53 3.88
C LEU A 359 -9.36 0.83 2.71
N ASN A 360 -10.59 1.24 2.40
CA ASN A 360 -11.33 0.71 1.25
C ASN A 360 -11.00 1.46 -0.04
N ALA A 361 -11.47 0.93 -1.18
CA ALA A 361 -11.20 1.52 -2.49
C ALA A 361 -11.71 2.97 -2.66
N GLU A 362 -12.84 3.34 -2.05
CA GLU A 362 -13.34 4.73 -2.09
C GLU A 362 -12.38 5.68 -1.34
N GLN A 363 -11.87 5.26 -0.18
CA GLN A 363 -10.92 6.02 0.62
C GLN A 363 -9.56 6.15 -0.07
N VAL A 364 -9.07 5.06 -0.69
CA VAL A 364 -7.84 5.09 -1.48
C VAL A 364 -7.99 6.04 -2.67
N ALA A 365 -9.10 5.97 -3.41
CA ALA A 365 -9.35 6.86 -4.54
C ALA A 365 -9.43 8.34 -4.12
N PHE A 366 -10.03 8.62 -2.96
CA PHE A 366 -10.02 9.95 -2.35
C PHE A 366 -8.59 10.44 -2.07
N MET A 367 -7.75 9.61 -1.43
CA MET A 367 -6.36 9.99 -1.14
C MET A 367 -5.54 10.21 -2.41
N THR A 368 -5.78 9.43 -3.47
CA THR A 368 -5.13 9.66 -4.77
C THR A 368 -5.57 10.98 -5.39
N ARG A 369 -6.87 11.30 -5.38
CA ARG A 369 -7.40 12.50 -6.02
C ARG A 369 -7.09 13.79 -5.28
N GLU A 370 -7.19 13.80 -3.96
CA GLU A 370 -7.13 15.03 -3.15
C GLU A 370 -5.76 15.25 -2.48
N TYR A 371 -4.98 14.18 -2.29
CA TYR A 371 -3.69 14.23 -1.62
C TYR A 371 -2.54 13.73 -2.49
N HIS A 372 -2.80 13.33 -3.74
CA HIS A 372 -1.79 12.82 -4.67
C HIS A 372 -1.03 11.60 -4.11
N ILE A 373 -1.69 10.78 -3.29
CA ILE A 373 -1.09 9.58 -2.69
C ILE A 373 -1.52 8.34 -3.48
N TYR A 374 -0.53 7.64 -4.03
CA TYR A 374 -0.69 6.52 -4.92
C TYR A 374 -0.39 5.20 -4.18
N MET A 375 -1.40 4.36 -4.00
CA MET A 375 -1.30 3.03 -3.38
C MET A 375 -2.23 2.05 -4.10
N THR A 376 -2.19 0.76 -3.75
CA THR A 376 -3.11 -0.22 -4.36
C THR A 376 -4.52 -0.06 -3.76
N SER A 377 -5.54 -0.38 -4.57
CA SER A 377 -6.96 -0.15 -4.23
C SER A 377 -7.47 -0.98 -3.05
N ASP A 378 -6.71 -1.99 -2.65
CA ASP A 378 -6.93 -2.83 -1.47
C ASP A 378 -6.39 -2.20 -0.17
N GLY A 379 -5.80 -1.00 -0.23
CA GLY A 379 -5.29 -0.30 0.94
C GLY A 379 -3.91 -0.77 1.40
N ARG A 380 -3.16 -1.55 0.59
CA ARG A 380 -1.76 -1.88 0.87
C ARG A 380 -0.85 -0.70 0.55
N ILE A 381 -0.05 -0.29 1.54
CA ILE A 381 1.01 0.72 1.39
C ILE A 381 2.40 0.11 1.58
N SER A 382 3.38 0.67 0.87
CA SER A 382 4.80 0.40 1.06
C SER A 382 5.39 1.36 2.09
N MET A 383 5.72 0.84 3.28
CA MET A 383 6.40 1.60 4.33
C MET A 383 7.79 2.06 3.89
N ALA A 384 8.40 1.37 2.93
CA ALA A 384 9.71 1.74 2.43
C ALA A 384 9.68 2.96 1.50
N GLY A 385 8.51 3.38 1.00
CA GLY A 385 8.31 4.63 0.27
C GLY A 385 8.10 5.85 1.17
N LEU A 386 7.95 5.65 2.48
CA LEU A 386 7.78 6.73 3.46
C LEU A 386 9.12 7.28 3.93
N SER A 387 9.05 8.52 4.42
CA SER A 387 10.11 9.26 5.10
C SER A 387 9.49 10.10 6.20
N SER A 388 10.29 10.55 7.17
CA SER A 388 9.83 11.40 8.28
C SER A 388 9.15 12.68 7.77
N LYS A 389 9.57 13.17 6.59
CA LYS A 389 8.96 14.33 5.91
C LYS A 389 7.59 14.03 5.29
N THR A 390 7.35 12.80 4.85
CA THR A 390 6.11 12.42 4.14
C THR A 390 5.07 11.76 5.03
N VAL A 391 5.47 11.25 6.22
CA VAL A 391 4.56 10.70 7.22
C VAL A 391 3.42 11.67 7.60
N PRO A 392 3.67 12.97 7.88
CA PRO A 392 2.58 13.90 8.18
C PRO A 392 1.57 14.05 7.05
N HIS A 393 2.02 14.06 5.79
CA HIS A 393 1.16 14.12 4.61
C HIS A 393 0.25 12.89 4.51
N LEU A 394 0.83 11.69 4.69
CA LEU A 394 0.05 10.45 4.71
C LEU A 394 -0.95 10.44 5.88
N ALA A 395 -0.54 10.80 7.09
CA ALA A 395 -1.42 10.81 8.25
C ALA A 395 -2.58 11.81 8.09
N ASN A 396 -2.33 12.99 7.49
CA ASN A 396 -3.37 13.95 7.10
C ASN A 396 -4.39 13.32 6.14
N ALA A 397 -3.90 12.69 5.08
CA ALA A 397 -4.73 12.08 4.05
C ALA A 397 -5.55 10.91 4.58
N MET A 398 -4.95 10.03 5.40
CA MET A 398 -5.64 8.91 6.04
C MET A 398 -6.71 9.40 7.02
N HIS A 399 -6.38 10.39 7.86
CA HIS A 399 -7.34 11.00 8.77
C HIS A 399 -8.53 11.60 8.01
N ALA A 400 -8.26 12.37 6.95
CA ALA A 400 -9.30 12.91 6.10
C ALA A 400 -10.14 11.81 5.44
N ALA A 401 -9.52 10.75 4.91
CA ALA A 401 -10.24 9.67 4.24
C ALA A 401 -11.20 8.91 5.16
N VAL A 402 -10.87 8.76 6.45
CA VAL A 402 -11.74 8.05 7.41
C VAL A 402 -12.71 8.98 8.15
N THR A 403 -12.44 10.28 8.19
CA THR A 403 -13.32 11.28 8.82
C THR A 403 -14.19 12.04 7.83
N GLN A 404 -13.89 11.98 6.53
CA GLN A 404 -14.69 12.59 5.49
C GLN A 404 -16.01 11.84 5.38
N LYS A 405 -16.98 12.33 6.16
CA LYS A 405 -18.35 11.86 6.15
C LYS A 405 -19.15 12.40 4.96
N GLY A 406 -18.56 13.11 3.99
CA GLY A 406 -19.34 13.75 2.93
C GLY A 406 -18.78 13.75 1.52
N LYS A 407 -19.70 13.53 0.57
CA LYS A 407 -19.53 13.41 -0.88
C LYS A 407 -19.97 14.67 -1.60
N ALA A 408 -19.24 15.10 -2.62
CA ALA A 408 -19.64 16.23 -3.44
C ALA A 408 -20.94 15.92 -4.21
N GLY A 409 -21.91 16.83 -4.18
CA GLY A 409 -23.12 16.79 -5.00
C GLY A 409 -23.73 18.17 -5.23
N ALA A 410 -24.46 18.34 -6.32
CA ALA A 410 -25.11 19.61 -6.66
C ALA A 410 -26.39 19.78 -5.84
N PHE A 411 -26.58 20.93 -5.20
CA PHE A 411 -27.84 21.23 -4.54
C PHE A 411 -28.95 21.44 -5.58
N LEU A 412 -30.01 20.64 -5.49
CA LEU A 412 -31.16 20.67 -6.39
C LEU A 412 -32.40 21.31 -5.75
N GLY A 413 -32.30 21.81 -4.52
CA GLY A 413 -33.44 22.36 -3.79
C GLY A 413 -33.92 21.47 -2.65
N TYR A 414 -35.18 21.66 -2.25
CA TYR A 414 -35.78 20.97 -1.12
C TYR A 414 -36.82 19.95 -1.62
N PRO A 415 -36.78 18.69 -1.18
CA PRO A 415 -37.83 17.74 -1.49
C PRO A 415 -39.12 18.11 -0.76
N PHE A 416 -40.25 17.98 -1.44
CA PHE A 416 -41.57 18.25 -0.84
C PHE A 416 -41.85 17.28 0.32
N GLY A 417 -42.31 17.81 1.47
CA GLY A 417 -42.71 17.01 2.63
C GLY A 417 -41.57 16.33 3.41
N VAL A 418 -40.30 16.53 3.03
CA VAL A 418 -39.14 15.90 3.70
C VAL A 418 -38.19 16.96 4.22
N LYS A 419 -37.90 16.94 5.53
CA LYS A 419 -36.85 17.78 6.12
C LYS A 419 -35.50 17.29 5.58
N GLY A 420 -34.84 18.06 4.72
CA GLY A 420 -33.56 17.71 4.10
C GLY A 420 -33.33 18.49 2.80
N TYR A 421 -32.14 18.35 2.24
CA TYR A 421 -31.73 18.96 0.98
C TYR A 421 -31.67 17.88 -0.10
N LYS A 422 -32.23 18.16 -1.27
CA LYS A 422 -32.16 17.31 -2.46
C LYS A 422 -30.83 17.59 -3.15
N ILE A 423 -30.02 16.57 -3.32
CA ILE A 423 -28.65 16.69 -3.82
C ILE A 423 -28.49 15.71 -4.98
N TYR A 424 -27.93 16.17 -6.09
CA TYR A 424 -27.47 15.30 -7.14
C TYR A 424 -26.04 14.81 -6.86
N ASP A 425 -25.91 13.52 -6.56
CA ASP A 425 -24.62 12.83 -6.51
C ASP A 425 -24.11 12.66 -7.95
N MET A 426 -23.09 13.46 -8.29
CA MET A 426 -22.50 13.50 -9.64
C MET A 426 -21.79 12.20 -10.00
N GLU A 427 -21.28 11.46 -9.01
CA GLU A 427 -20.52 10.23 -9.20
C GLU A 427 -21.46 9.05 -9.46
N ARG A 428 -22.50 8.92 -8.63
CA ARG A 428 -23.49 7.85 -8.74
C ARG A 428 -24.60 8.15 -9.74
N LYS A 429 -24.65 9.38 -10.27
CA LYS A 429 -25.72 9.90 -11.14
C LYS A 429 -27.10 9.69 -10.54
N LYS A 430 -27.24 9.95 -9.24
CA LYS A 430 -28.46 9.72 -8.46
C LYS A 430 -28.79 10.94 -7.61
N ILE A 431 -30.07 11.13 -7.34
CA ILE A 431 -30.53 12.13 -6.39
C ILE A 431 -30.62 11.50 -5.02
N ILE A 432 -30.00 12.12 -4.04
CA ILE A 432 -30.06 11.75 -2.62
C ILE A 432 -30.72 12.89 -1.83
N VAL A 433 -31.24 12.57 -0.65
CA VAL A 433 -31.74 13.57 0.30
C VAL A 433 -30.90 13.46 1.57
N SER A 434 -30.23 14.54 1.95
CA SER A 434 -29.44 14.60 3.19
C SER A 434 -29.83 15.79 4.05
N ARG A 435 -29.78 15.62 5.37
CA ARG A 435 -29.98 16.70 6.34
C ARG A 435 -28.67 17.36 6.75
N ASP A 436 -27.54 16.72 6.49
CA ASP A 436 -26.21 17.18 6.86
C ASP A 436 -25.46 17.65 5.61
N VAL A 437 -25.63 18.93 5.27
CA VAL A 437 -25.04 19.55 4.07
C VAL A 437 -24.26 20.78 4.49
N LYS A 438 -23.01 20.87 4.02
CA LYS A 438 -22.19 22.08 4.15
C LYS A 438 -22.16 22.79 2.81
N PHE A 439 -22.75 23.97 2.76
CA PHE A 439 -22.77 24.80 1.56
C PHE A 439 -21.42 25.51 1.39
N PHE A 440 -20.91 25.49 0.17
CA PHE A 440 -19.74 26.26 -0.27
C PHE A 440 -20.21 27.13 -1.44
N GLU A 441 -20.42 28.42 -1.19
CA GLU A 441 -20.99 29.36 -2.17
C GLU A 441 -19.94 29.95 -3.14
N ASP A 442 -18.66 29.69 -2.87
CA ASP A 442 -17.48 30.26 -3.52
C ASP A 442 -16.71 29.26 -4.40
N ARG A 443 -17.08 27.97 -4.36
CA ARG A 443 -16.43 26.89 -5.11
C ARG A 443 -17.36 26.30 -6.17
N PHE A 444 -17.25 26.80 -7.40
CA PHE A 444 -18.02 26.33 -8.55
C PHE A 444 -17.14 25.50 -9.50
N PRO A 445 -17.40 24.21 -9.72
CA PRO A 445 -16.56 23.37 -10.59
C PRO A 445 -16.84 23.54 -12.09
N PHE A 446 -17.19 24.76 -12.50
CA PHE A 446 -17.33 25.14 -13.91
C PHE A 446 -16.62 26.43 -14.26
N SER A 447 -15.96 27.10 -13.31
CA SER A 447 -15.06 28.21 -13.65
C SER A 447 -13.63 27.69 -13.74
N LYS A 448 -13.11 27.48 -14.96
CA LYS A 448 -11.69 27.72 -15.15
C LYS A 448 -11.51 29.23 -14.95
N GLN A 449 -10.74 29.65 -13.96
CA GLN A 449 -10.27 31.04 -13.94
C GLN A 449 -9.47 31.24 -15.23
N LYS A 450 -9.99 32.05 -16.15
CA LYS A 450 -9.15 32.65 -17.16
C LYS A 450 -8.26 33.64 -16.42
N GLU A 451 -6.95 33.43 -16.44
CA GLU A 451 -6.01 34.49 -16.13
C GLU A 451 -6.32 35.65 -17.09
N ASN A 452 -6.68 36.81 -16.54
CA ASN A 452 -6.94 37.99 -17.33
C ASN A 452 -5.60 38.48 -17.90
N GLU A 453 -5.43 38.34 -19.22
CA GLU A 453 -4.50 39.15 -20.00
C GLU A 453 -4.89 40.62 -19.82
N ILE A 454 -3.98 41.39 -19.23
CA ILE A 454 -4.10 42.85 -19.14
C ILE A 454 -3.83 43.40 -20.54
N TRP A 455 -4.88 43.76 -21.28
CA TRP A 455 -4.78 44.63 -22.44
C TRP A 455 -4.43 46.06 -21.97
N ALA A 456 -3.16 46.42 -22.05
CA ALA A 456 -2.75 47.82 -22.04
C ALA A 456 -3.08 48.44 -23.40
N HIS A 457 -4.05 49.34 -23.41
CA HIS A 457 -4.34 50.21 -24.55
C HIS A 457 -3.14 51.14 -24.81
N GLN A 458 -2.66 51.14 -26.06
CA GLN A 458 -1.75 52.14 -26.60
C GLN A 458 -2.45 53.50 -26.71
N GLY A 459 -1.73 54.54 -26.29
CA GLY A 459 -2.06 55.96 -26.46
C GLY A 459 -0.77 56.77 -26.53
N THR A 460 -0.34 56.99 -27.77
CA THR A 460 0.72 57.82 -28.37
C THR A 460 1.30 59.06 -27.65
N ASN A 461 2.62 59.20 -27.87
CA ASN A 461 3.40 60.38 -28.30
C ASN A 461 4.26 61.22 -27.34
N GLU A 462 5.54 61.30 -27.76
CA GLU A 462 6.47 62.45 -27.81
C GLU A 462 7.60 62.62 -26.76
N GLU A 463 8.81 62.25 -27.21
CA GLU A 463 10.12 62.94 -27.18
C GLU A 463 10.66 63.58 -25.89
N ARG A 464 11.86 63.16 -25.46
CA ARG A 464 13.12 63.94 -25.54
C ARG A 464 14.36 63.21 -24.99
N ASP A 465 15.48 63.55 -25.62
CA ASP A 465 16.84 63.03 -25.51
C ASP A 465 17.57 63.22 -24.16
N SER A 466 18.64 62.42 -23.97
CA SER A 466 20.06 62.82 -23.80
C SER A 466 20.83 62.25 -22.60
N ASN A 467 21.89 61.49 -22.94
CA ASN A 467 23.27 61.42 -22.43
C ASN A 467 23.62 61.59 -20.93
N GLY A 468 24.53 60.72 -20.46
CA GLY A 468 25.65 61.14 -19.59
C GLY A 468 26.14 60.13 -18.54
N ASP A 469 27.32 59.54 -18.78
CA ASP A 469 28.22 58.96 -17.78
C ASP A 469 28.56 59.95 -16.64
N PHE A 470 28.85 59.44 -15.42
CA PHE A 470 30.14 59.63 -14.71
C PHE A 470 30.12 59.02 -13.29
N ASP A 471 31.17 58.25 -12.99
CA ASP A 471 31.60 57.82 -11.65
C ASP A 471 32.05 58.99 -10.77
N ILE A 472 32.04 58.81 -9.43
CA ILE A 472 33.11 59.23 -8.49
C ILE A 472 32.94 58.49 -7.14
N GLU A 473 34.07 57.96 -6.66
CA GLU A 473 34.36 57.28 -5.39
C GLU A 473 34.15 58.16 -4.14
N SER A 474 33.95 57.53 -2.97
CA SER A 474 34.90 57.67 -1.84
C SER A 474 34.56 56.75 -0.66
N ASP A 475 35.62 56.06 -0.25
CA ASP A 475 35.91 55.26 0.94
C ASP A 475 35.17 55.57 2.26
N VAL A 476 34.99 54.55 3.12
CA VAL A 476 35.93 54.22 4.23
C VAL A 476 35.30 53.09 5.09
N ASP A 477 36.03 51.97 5.15
CA ASP A 477 35.89 50.86 6.10
C ASP A 477 36.39 51.27 7.50
N LEU A 478 35.94 50.58 8.56
CA LEU A 478 36.79 50.04 9.64
C LEU A 478 35.95 49.54 10.85
N THR A 479 35.99 48.22 11.01
CA THR A 479 36.31 47.47 12.25
C THR A 479 35.25 47.17 13.35
N GLN A 480 35.27 45.89 13.69
CA GLN A 480 34.55 45.11 14.71
C GLN A 480 35.15 45.25 16.15
N PRO A 481 35.01 44.26 17.09
CA PRO A 481 33.87 43.81 17.92
C PRO A 481 34.23 43.73 19.43
N ILE A 482 33.28 43.48 20.36
CA ILE A 482 33.62 42.94 21.71
C ILE A 482 32.56 41.97 22.26
N ASN A 483 33.06 40.79 22.68
CA ASN A 483 32.46 39.68 23.44
C ASN A 483 32.02 40.03 24.88
N LYS A 484 31.14 39.20 25.47
CA LYS A 484 31.37 38.60 26.81
C LYS A 484 30.41 37.44 27.11
N GLU A 485 30.99 36.24 27.27
CA GLU A 485 30.46 35.12 28.06
C GLU A 485 30.70 35.36 29.56
N PHE A 486 29.91 34.72 30.44
CA PHE A 486 30.46 33.97 31.59
C PHE A 486 29.45 32.91 32.12
N ASN A 487 30.01 31.73 32.37
CA ASN A 487 29.52 30.48 33.01
C ASN A 487 29.07 30.69 34.49
N SER A 488 28.36 29.81 35.23
CA SER A 488 28.60 28.37 35.52
C SER A 488 27.52 27.73 36.43
N GLN A 489 27.22 26.42 36.24
CA GLN A 489 27.08 25.26 37.20
C GLN A 489 26.27 25.40 38.52
N SER A 490 25.66 24.40 39.19
CA SER A 490 25.44 22.92 39.17
C SER A 490 24.40 22.63 40.31
N HIS A 491 23.55 21.58 40.39
CA HIS A 491 23.76 20.18 40.85
C HIS A 491 22.35 19.61 41.21
N SER A 492 21.95 18.46 40.65
CA SER A 492 21.73 17.13 41.29
C SER A 492 20.41 16.87 42.07
N GLU A 493 19.65 15.89 41.56
CA GLU A 493 18.66 14.96 42.16
C GLU A 493 19.17 14.24 43.45
N PRO A 494 18.38 13.43 44.25
CA PRO A 494 17.34 12.45 43.83
C PRO A 494 16.16 12.06 44.79
N ASN A 495 15.25 11.20 44.29
CA ASN A 495 14.40 10.13 44.92
C ASN A 495 13.47 10.49 46.12
N GLU A 496 12.34 9.85 46.48
CA GLU A 496 11.71 8.51 46.36
C GLU A 496 10.23 8.65 46.89
N ALA A 497 9.18 8.07 46.30
CA ALA A 497 8.50 6.78 46.59
C ALA A 497 7.24 6.81 47.53
N MET A 498 6.18 6.10 47.06
CA MET A 498 5.04 5.42 47.76
C MET A 498 4.04 6.30 48.56
N GLN A 499 2.74 6.01 48.72
CA GLN A 499 2.00 4.74 48.81
C GLN A 499 0.47 4.97 48.73
N ASP A 500 -0.26 3.85 48.58
CA ASP A 500 -1.72 3.63 48.55
C ASP A 500 -2.57 4.35 49.62
N ASP A 501 -3.87 4.59 49.34
CA ASP A 501 -4.93 3.97 50.16
C ASP A 501 -6.30 3.87 49.46
N LEU A 502 -7.02 2.82 49.83
CA LEU A 502 -8.35 2.39 49.41
C LEU A 502 -9.46 3.12 50.19
N GLY A 503 -10.65 3.18 49.60
CA GLY A 503 -11.82 2.74 50.35
C GLY A 503 -12.94 3.74 50.66
N GLN A 504 -14.12 3.29 50.24
CA GLN A 504 -15.43 3.37 50.93
C GLN A 504 -16.45 4.40 50.44
N ALA A 505 -17.54 3.80 49.99
CA ALA A 505 -18.86 4.35 49.76
C ALA A 505 -19.57 4.70 51.08
N GLN A 506 -20.47 5.67 51.03
CA GLN A 506 -21.66 5.65 51.87
C GLN A 506 -22.83 6.37 51.17
N GLU A 507 -23.92 5.62 51.02
CA GLU A 507 -25.25 6.07 50.66
C GLU A 507 -25.84 6.95 51.77
N TYR A 508 -26.58 8.00 51.38
CA TYR A 508 -27.77 8.44 52.10
C TYR A 508 -28.79 8.92 51.07
N GLY A 509 -29.94 8.24 51.03
CA GLY A 509 -31.14 8.76 50.38
C GLY A 509 -31.89 9.70 51.33
N ASN A 510 -32.55 10.72 50.77
CA ASN A 510 -34.01 10.80 50.77
C ASN A 510 -34.52 12.13 50.17
N GLU A 511 -35.55 11.95 49.36
CA GLU A 511 -36.78 12.73 49.25
C GLU A 511 -36.80 14.15 48.66
N ILE A 512 -37.85 14.28 47.84
CA ILE A 512 -38.29 15.36 46.97
C ILE A 512 -38.96 16.45 47.79
N ASN A 513 -38.78 17.73 47.41
CA ASN A 513 -39.89 18.68 47.35
C ASN A 513 -39.57 19.86 46.43
N ASP A 514 -40.57 20.15 45.60
CA ASP A 514 -40.71 21.27 44.68
C ASP A 514 -40.65 22.62 45.41
N GLU A 515 -39.96 23.60 44.83
CA GLU A 515 -40.38 25.01 44.84
C GLU A 515 -39.53 25.83 43.87
N ILE A 516 -40.18 26.34 42.82
CA ILE A 516 -39.62 27.25 41.81
C ILE A 516 -39.93 28.69 42.25
N PRO A 517 -38.94 29.58 42.44
CA PRO A 517 -39.21 31.01 42.59
C PRO A 517 -39.41 31.66 41.21
N GLN A 518 -40.58 32.26 41.01
CA GLN A 518 -40.86 33.19 39.92
C GLN A 518 -39.99 34.45 40.06
N THR A 519 -39.33 34.85 38.98
CA THR A 519 -38.84 36.22 38.80
C THR A 519 -39.35 36.77 37.48
N ASP A 520 -40.09 37.87 37.58
CA ASP A 520 -40.63 38.65 36.47
C ASP A 520 -39.49 39.30 35.67
N ALA A 521 -39.45 39.01 34.38
CA ALA A 521 -38.71 39.80 33.40
C ALA A 521 -39.59 39.97 32.15
N GLU A 522 -40.03 41.20 31.90
CA GLU A 522 -40.74 41.62 30.69
C GLU A 522 -39.90 41.30 29.44
N ILE A 523 -40.39 40.38 28.61
CA ILE A 523 -39.84 40.16 27.26
C ILE A 523 -40.67 41.00 26.27
N THR A 524 -40.10 42.11 25.84
CA THR A 524 -40.58 42.84 24.65
C THR A 524 -40.43 41.97 23.41
N THR A 525 -41.53 41.53 22.82
CA THR A 525 -41.58 40.87 21.51
C THR A 525 -41.09 41.80 20.39
N PRO A 526 -40.10 41.41 19.57
CA PRO A 526 -39.74 42.19 18.38
C PRO A 526 -40.80 42.02 17.28
N GLN A 527 -41.39 43.13 16.84
CA GLN A 527 -42.28 43.18 15.68
C GLN A 527 -41.53 42.75 14.41
N ARG A 528 -42.15 41.84 13.66
CA ARG A 528 -41.64 41.30 12.39
C ARG A 528 -41.89 42.31 11.26
N VAL A 529 -40.82 42.82 10.63
CA VAL A 529 -40.92 43.64 9.41
C VAL A 529 -41.44 42.75 8.25
N PRO A 530 -42.40 43.18 7.41
CA PRO A 530 -42.84 42.41 6.27
C PRO A 530 -41.68 42.19 5.28
N ARG A 531 -41.44 40.93 4.86
CA ARG A 531 -40.50 40.63 3.78
C ARG A 531 -40.97 41.31 2.49
N ALA A 532 -40.14 42.19 1.93
CA ALA A 532 -40.34 42.72 0.58
C ALA A 532 -40.40 41.55 -0.43
N LYS A 533 -41.49 41.48 -1.22
CA LYS A 533 -41.67 40.54 -2.33
C LYS A 533 -41.02 41.06 -3.62
N SER A 534 -39.81 41.60 -3.55
CA SER A 534 -39.08 42.06 -4.74
C SER A 534 -37.67 41.51 -4.77
N GLN A 535 -37.35 40.82 -5.87
CA GLN A 535 -36.04 40.26 -6.16
C GLN A 535 -34.97 41.36 -6.20
N PRO A 536 -33.82 41.20 -5.51
CA PRO A 536 -32.73 42.17 -5.55
C PRO A 536 -32.21 42.38 -6.98
N GLN A 537 -31.90 43.63 -7.34
CA GLN A 537 -31.51 44.07 -8.69
C GLN A 537 -30.41 43.20 -9.35
N LYS A 538 -29.52 42.61 -8.56
CA LYS A 538 -28.38 41.77 -9.00
C LYS A 538 -28.74 40.38 -9.56
N TYR A 539 -30.02 40.00 -9.54
CA TYR A 539 -30.50 38.72 -10.07
C TYR A 539 -31.38 38.85 -11.32
N LYS A 540 -31.40 40.04 -11.97
CA LYS A 540 -32.22 40.28 -13.16
C LYS A 540 -31.69 39.65 -14.46
N ASP A 541 -30.48 39.07 -14.43
CA ASP A 541 -29.81 38.60 -15.65
C ASP A 541 -30.01 37.09 -15.93
N TYR A 542 -30.89 36.41 -15.20
CA TYR A 542 -31.15 34.98 -15.40
C TYR A 542 -32.65 34.70 -15.56
N GLN A 543 -33.11 34.54 -16.80
CA GLN A 543 -34.38 33.87 -17.10
C GLN A 543 -34.13 32.37 -17.20
N VAL A 544 -34.64 31.60 -16.23
CA VAL A 544 -34.67 30.13 -16.29
C VAL A 544 -36.10 29.71 -16.64
N LYS A 545 -36.29 29.04 -17.77
CA LYS A 545 -37.54 28.31 -18.07
C LYS A 545 -37.46 26.95 -17.38
N LEU A 546 -38.28 26.76 -16.35
CA LEU A 546 -38.51 25.44 -15.73
C LEU A 546 -39.52 24.66 -16.59
N PRO A 547 -39.38 23.32 -16.74
CA PRO A 547 -40.47 22.50 -17.25
C PRO A 547 -41.68 22.58 -16.30
N PRO A 548 -42.91 22.43 -16.81
CA PRO A 548 -44.13 22.66 -16.03
C PRO A 548 -44.19 21.78 -14.79
N SER A 549 -44.55 22.40 -13.66
CA SER A 549 -44.91 21.74 -12.40
C SER A 549 -46.05 20.75 -12.65
N VAL A 550 -45.90 19.50 -12.21
CA VAL A 550 -47.06 18.62 -12.03
C VAL A 550 -47.74 19.07 -10.74
N ASP A 551 -48.79 19.87 -10.88
CA ASP A 551 -49.63 20.27 -9.76
C ASP A 551 -50.39 19.05 -9.22
N HIS A 552 -49.94 18.49 -8.10
CA HIS A 552 -50.73 17.56 -7.29
C HIS A 552 -51.71 18.35 -6.43
N ALA A 553 -52.73 18.93 -7.06
CA ALA A 553 -53.80 19.61 -6.35
C ALA A 553 -55.15 19.46 -7.06
N HIS A 554 -55.55 18.24 -7.42
CA HIS A 554 -56.96 17.89 -7.58
C HIS A 554 -57.20 16.42 -7.18
N SER A 555 -57.96 16.24 -6.10
CA SER A 555 -58.55 14.98 -5.65
C SER A 555 -59.80 14.65 -6.47
N ILE A 556 -59.87 13.45 -7.05
CA ILE A 556 -61.12 12.81 -7.51
C ILE A 556 -61.11 11.33 -7.05
N PRO A 557 -62.22 10.78 -6.52
CA PRO A 557 -62.20 9.54 -5.73
C PRO A 557 -62.52 8.26 -6.54
N ASN A 558 -61.98 7.14 -6.03
CA ASN A 558 -62.38 5.73 -6.21
C ASN A 558 -62.59 5.17 -7.64
N GLN A 559 -61.69 4.28 -8.07
CA GLN A 559 -62.03 3.01 -8.74
C GLN A 559 -60.86 2.00 -8.67
N ALA A 560 -61.22 0.71 -8.61
CA ALA A 560 -60.43 -0.46 -8.22
C ALA A 560 -59.34 -0.91 -9.25
N PRO A 561 -58.43 -1.86 -8.89
CA PRO A 561 -57.22 -2.15 -9.67
C PRO A 561 -57.34 -3.34 -10.64
N ASP A 562 -56.44 -3.37 -11.64
CA ASP A 562 -55.80 -4.51 -12.34
C ASP A 562 -55.75 -4.35 -13.90
N PRO A 563 -54.92 -5.11 -14.67
CA PRO A 563 -53.46 -5.23 -14.61
C PRO A 563 -52.77 -5.22 -16.02
N ILE A 564 -51.44 -5.08 -16.05
CA ILE A 564 -50.44 -5.54 -17.07
C ILE A 564 -50.64 -5.17 -18.58
N SER A 565 -49.64 -4.47 -19.18
CA SER A 565 -49.05 -4.91 -20.46
C SER A 565 -47.71 -4.24 -20.79
N ASN A 566 -46.70 -5.07 -21.07
CA ASN A 566 -45.47 -4.74 -21.79
C ASN A 566 -45.78 -4.11 -23.15
N GLN A 567 -45.00 -3.09 -23.57
CA GLN A 567 -44.57 -2.97 -24.96
C GLN A 567 -43.33 -2.08 -25.10
N THR A 568 -42.31 -2.70 -25.69
CA THR A 568 -41.12 -2.13 -26.31
C THR A 568 -41.46 -1.30 -27.54
N ALA A 569 -40.78 -0.18 -27.77
CA ALA A 569 -40.49 0.34 -29.12
C ALA A 569 -39.25 1.24 -29.10
N SER A 570 -38.28 0.88 -29.96
CA SER A 570 -37.20 1.75 -30.43
C SER A 570 -37.74 2.77 -31.43
N THR A 571 -37.00 3.86 -31.65
CA THR A 571 -36.55 4.31 -33.00
C THR A 571 -35.59 5.48 -32.89
N ASP A 572 -34.60 5.46 -33.78
CA ASP A 572 -33.48 6.37 -33.99
C ASP A 572 -33.83 7.76 -34.58
N PHE A 573 -32.78 8.60 -34.58
CA PHE A 573 -32.51 9.82 -35.35
C PHE A 573 -32.96 11.18 -34.77
N LEU A 574 -31.97 11.98 -34.35
CA LEU A 574 -31.56 13.21 -35.06
C LEU A 574 -30.22 13.75 -34.53
N SER A 575 -29.38 14.16 -35.48
CA SER A 575 -28.04 14.72 -35.35
C SER A 575 -28.03 16.22 -35.00
N ALA A 576 -26.91 16.64 -34.40
CA ALA A 576 -26.35 18.00 -34.33
C ALA A 576 -27.01 19.01 -33.37
N GLU A 577 -26.30 19.39 -32.30
CA GLU A 577 -25.62 20.70 -32.15
C GLU A 577 -25.13 20.91 -30.71
N HIS A 578 -24.01 21.62 -30.57
CA HIS A 578 -23.44 22.12 -29.32
C HIS A 578 -24.48 22.82 -28.43
N ARG A 579 -24.46 22.52 -27.12
CA ARG A 579 -24.57 23.54 -26.05
C ARG A 579 -24.23 22.97 -24.68
N ASP A 580 -23.26 23.62 -24.06
CA ASP A 580 -22.84 23.47 -22.68
C ASP A 580 -23.98 23.73 -21.69
N HIS A 581 -24.16 22.83 -20.72
CA HIS A 581 -24.96 23.06 -19.54
C HIS A 581 -24.09 22.94 -18.29
N HIS A 582 -23.81 24.10 -17.66
CA HIS A 582 -23.04 24.24 -16.44
C HIS A 582 -23.95 24.07 -15.19
N HIS A 583 -23.59 23.15 -14.28
CA HIS A 583 -24.38 22.81 -13.08
C HIS A 583 -23.54 22.78 -11.80
N GLN A 584 -23.50 23.89 -11.06
CA GLN A 584 -22.82 24.13 -9.77
C GLN A 584 -22.76 22.93 -8.78
N HIS A 585 -21.60 22.60 -8.19
CA HIS A 585 -21.44 21.56 -7.15
C HIS A 585 -21.32 22.13 -5.73
N ILE A 586 -21.70 21.31 -4.74
CA ILE A 586 -21.62 21.49 -3.26
C ILE A 586 -21.12 20.16 -2.64
N THR A 587 -20.84 20.06 -1.33
CA THR A 587 -20.45 18.80 -0.65
C THR A 587 -21.43 18.42 0.47
N VAL A 588 -21.80 17.14 0.55
CA VAL A 588 -22.93 16.58 1.31
C VAL A 588 -22.48 15.43 2.18
N ARG A 589 -22.71 15.52 3.49
CA ARG A 589 -22.42 14.44 4.43
C ARG A 589 -23.50 13.34 4.38
N SER A 590 -23.05 12.08 4.43
CA SER A 590 -23.87 10.87 4.56
C SER A 590 -23.86 10.36 6.00
#